data_AF-A0A0G4HL25-F1
#
_entry.id   AF-A0A0G4HL25-F1
#
_cell.length_a   1.000
_cell.length_b   1.000
_cell.length_c   1.000
_cell.angle_alpha   90.00
_cell.angle_beta   90.00
_cell.angle_gamma   90.00
#
_symmetry.space_group_name_H-M   'P 1'
#
loop_
_entity.id
_entity.type
_entity.pdbx_description
1 polymer ?
#
loop_
_entity_poly.entity_id
_entity_poly.type
_entity_poly.pdbx_seq_one_letter_code
_entity_poly.pdbx_strand_id
1 'polypeptide(L)'
;MKKVRVPAFAFFLFVAHISSSATDFVFPESKDLSEYVDFPGGLQIHRDCIHRTEPDNVAETDSNPPLPFWNKRERRLLSRSTPNSAAATHTVSSPPMTDLLHTPCPFPVRRRKSVTEASEGNAAETGGTKPSGLGYYSTWVAYASFTSPTPLTNFTSEWTVPPLPPHRNPLTTTFFFNGIEDKVPGELPQTYIIQPVLQTGQSGCLPFGFTSKWHFTSYYVNAGGRAFCGKVLPVSEGDRLVGRMFRLDGGDGDGVSRSNAERWRVEGEVLNRPKQKTTVIDVDLPIGTPRWAALSMEVIRCYSCGAYPANEKVLFEQPLLEAVAESEEDREEEKETSETGGGRVRVTPSWEVTVTHDECGQAVELLGESEGHAVAIRYQSGENREVSEELA
;
A
#
# COMPACT_ATOMS: atom_id res chain seq x y z
N MET A 1 -42.42 45.63 -30.55
CA MET A 1 -41.27 44.70 -30.47
C MET A 1 -40.00 45.44 -30.88
N LYS A 2 -39.16 45.83 -29.91
CA LYS A 2 -37.91 46.59 -30.13
C LYS A 2 -36.75 45.59 -30.21
N LYS A 3 -36.04 45.54 -31.35
CA LYS A 3 -34.80 44.77 -31.52
C LYS A 3 -33.65 45.52 -30.84
N VAL A 4 -33.09 44.94 -29.79
CA VAL A 4 -31.84 45.38 -29.17
C VAL A 4 -30.69 44.68 -29.88
N ARG A 5 -29.74 45.45 -30.44
CA ARG A 5 -28.47 44.94 -30.98
C ARG A 5 -27.43 44.98 -29.87
N VAL A 6 -26.81 43.84 -29.59
CA VAL A 6 -25.64 43.71 -28.70
C VAL A 6 -24.37 43.86 -29.56
N PRO A 7 -23.38 44.67 -29.15
CA PRO A 7 -22.12 44.77 -29.88
C PRO A 7 -21.18 43.60 -29.54
N ALA A 8 -20.50 43.09 -30.57
CA ALA A 8 -19.46 42.09 -30.45
C ALA A 8 -18.22 42.69 -29.77
N PHE A 9 -17.81 42.12 -28.63
CA PHE A 9 -16.54 42.41 -27.98
C PHE A 9 -15.43 41.60 -28.65
N ALA A 10 -14.45 42.29 -29.23
CA ALA A 10 -13.22 41.70 -29.74
C ALA A 10 -12.25 41.46 -28.57
N PHE A 11 -11.89 40.20 -28.36
CA PHE A 11 -10.82 39.78 -27.45
C PHE A 11 -9.46 40.05 -28.11
N PHE A 12 -8.66 40.96 -27.55
CA PHE A 12 -7.23 41.06 -27.85
C PHE A 12 -6.46 40.19 -26.86
N LEU A 13 -5.87 39.08 -27.32
CA LEU A 13 -4.89 38.32 -26.56
C LEU A 13 -3.52 39.01 -26.70
N PHE A 14 -3.02 39.56 -25.59
CA PHE A 14 -1.61 39.93 -25.42
C PHE A 14 -0.85 38.70 -24.91
N VAL A 15 0.00 38.10 -25.74
CA VAL A 15 0.97 37.09 -25.30
C VAL A 15 2.24 37.83 -24.86
N ALA A 16 2.42 37.97 -23.55
CA ALA A 16 3.67 38.42 -22.96
C ALA A 16 4.63 37.22 -22.83
N HIS A 17 5.72 37.23 -23.59
CA HIS A 17 6.84 36.31 -23.41
C HIS A 17 7.61 36.68 -22.14
N ILE A 18 7.38 35.94 -21.06
CA ILE A 18 8.21 35.97 -19.87
C ILE A 18 9.27 34.87 -20.02
N SER A 19 10.49 35.28 -20.40
CA SER A 19 11.68 34.45 -20.36
C SER A 19 12.09 34.21 -18.91
N SER A 20 11.63 33.11 -18.32
CA SER A 20 12.13 32.63 -17.03
C SER A 20 13.42 31.84 -17.28
N SER A 21 14.55 32.41 -16.86
CA SER A 21 15.84 31.72 -16.79
C SER A 21 15.77 30.65 -15.69
N ALA A 22 15.53 29.41 -16.08
CA ALA A 22 15.76 28.26 -15.21
C ALA A 22 17.26 28.17 -14.93
N THR A 23 17.64 28.37 -13.67
CA THR A 23 18.95 27.94 -13.18
C THR A 23 18.94 26.42 -13.15
N ASP A 24 19.73 25.80 -14.03
CA ASP A 24 19.96 24.36 -14.07
C ASP A 24 20.54 23.89 -12.73
N PHE A 25 19.68 23.37 -11.85
CA PHE A 25 20.11 22.53 -10.75
C PHE A 25 20.49 21.17 -11.33
N VAL A 26 21.75 21.03 -11.73
CA VAL A 26 22.33 19.75 -12.14
C VAL A 26 22.46 18.88 -10.90
N PHE A 27 21.49 17.99 -10.67
CA PHE A 27 21.64 16.94 -9.67
C PHE A 27 22.67 15.92 -10.17
N PRO A 28 23.63 15.50 -9.34
CA PRO A 28 24.59 14.47 -9.74
C PRO A 28 23.83 13.17 -10.00
N GLU A 29 23.98 12.67 -11.22
CA GLU A 29 23.49 11.37 -11.63
C GLU A 29 24.26 10.29 -10.84
N SER A 30 23.78 9.95 -9.64
CA SER A 30 24.34 8.84 -8.85
C SER A 30 24.19 7.56 -9.68
N LYS A 31 25.35 7.03 -10.08
CA LYS A 31 25.52 5.80 -10.87
C LYS A 31 25.40 4.52 -10.04
N ASP A 32 25.36 4.63 -8.71
CA ASP A 32 25.27 3.46 -7.85
C ASP A 32 23.82 3.17 -7.45
N LEU A 33 23.16 2.30 -8.22
CA LEU A 33 21.80 1.83 -7.93
C LEU A 33 21.74 0.95 -6.66
N SER A 34 22.87 0.50 -6.11
CA SER A 34 22.88 -0.34 -4.91
C SER A 34 22.48 0.42 -3.64
N GLU A 35 22.57 1.75 -3.67
CA GLU A 35 22.21 2.66 -2.57
C GLU A 35 20.70 2.93 -2.48
N TYR A 36 19.92 2.51 -3.48
CA TYR A 36 18.46 2.64 -3.47
C TYR A 36 17.81 1.34 -2.97
N VAL A 37 16.69 1.49 -2.27
CA VAL A 37 15.80 0.41 -1.86
C VAL A 37 14.52 0.54 -2.66
N ASP A 38 14.06 -0.58 -3.20
CA ASP A 38 12.79 -0.63 -3.90
C ASP A 38 11.64 -0.64 -2.88
N PHE A 39 10.57 0.07 -3.23
CA PHE A 39 9.33 0.21 -2.49
C PHE A 39 8.15 -0.14 -3.40
N PRO A 40 6.98 -0.42 -2.79
CA PRO A 40 5.76 -0.61 -3.55
C PRO A 40 5.51 0.51 -4.55
N GLY A 41 5.09 0.19 -5.78
CA GLY A 41 4.86 1.19 -6.84
C GLY A 41 5.97 1.30 -7.88
N GLY A 42 6.97 0.41 -7.85
CA GLY A 42 8.20 0.54 -8.65
C GLY A 42 9.06 1.74 -8.24
N LEU A 43 8.87 2.21 -7.00
CA LEU A 43 9.50 3.40 -6.46
C LEU A 43 10.84 3.01 -5.80
N GLN A 44 11.84 3.87 -5.93
CA GLN A 44 13.17 3.67 -5.39
C GLN A 44 13.55 4.86 -4.51
N ILE A 45 13.87 4.57 -3.25
CA ILE A 45 14.32 5.57 -2.27
C ILE A 45 15.75 5.26 -1.87
N HIS A 46 16.58 6.30 -1.78
CA HIS A 46 17.91 6.16 -1.23
C HIS A 46 17.88 5.64 0.21
N ARG A 47 18.74 4.68 0.54
CA ARG A 47 18.83 4.01 1.86
C ARG A 47 18.89 5.00 3.02
N ASP A 48 19.64 6.08 2.85
CA ASP A 48 19.84 7.11 3.88
C ASP A 48 18.58 7.92 4.21
N CYS A 49 17.54 7.83 3.38
CA CYS A 49 16.26 8.51 3.61
C CYS A 49 15.22 7.62 4.29
N ILE A 50 15.58 6.37 4.60
CA ILE A 50 14.73 5.44 5.31
C ILE A 50 14.94 5.67 6.82
N HIS A 51 14.20 6.61 7.38
CA HIS A 51 14.21 6.83 8.82
C HIS A 51 13.44 5.72 9.55
N ARG A 52 14.16 4.94 10.36
CA ARG A 52 13.58 3.96 11.27
C ARG A 52 13.04 4.70 12.49
N THR A 53 11.75 4.54 12.79
CA THR A 53 11.30 4.68 14.17
C THR A 53 11.80 3.44 14.89
N GLU A 54 12.82 3.58 15.73
CA GLU A 54 13.05 2.55 16.73
C GLU A 54 11.74 2.39 17.51
N PRO A 55 11.26 1.15 17.75
CA PRO A 55 10.13 0.99 18.65
C PRO A 55 10.52 1.63 19.98
N ASP A 56 9.65 2.48 20.53
CA ASP A 56 9.82 2.99 21.87
C ASP A 56 10.26 1.83 22.75
N ASN A 57 11.44 1.95 23.36
CA ASN A 57 11.94 0.99 24.32
C ASN A 57 10.84 0.79 25.36
N VAL A 58 10.03 -0.27 25.20
CA VAL A 58 9.26 -0.82 26.29
C VAL A 58 10.34 -1.24 27.26
N ALA A 59 10.54 -0.42 28.28
CA ALA A 59 11.39 -0.76 29.40
C ALA A 59 10.87 -2.09 29.95
N GLU A 60 11.49 -3.17 29.52
CA GLU A 60 11.45 -4.44 30.21
C GLU A 60 12.09 -4.13 31.57
N THR A 61 11.25 -3.87 32.56
CA THR A 61 11.66 -3.82 33.96
C THR A 61 12.09 -5.22 34.34
N ASP A 62 13.34 -5.52 34.02
CA ASP A 62 14.04 -6.73 34.41
C ASP A 62 14.42 -6.57 35.89
N SER A 63 13.45 -6.85 36.77
CA SER A 63 13.67 -6.94 38.20
C SER A 63 13.21 -8.31 38.70
N ASN A 64 14.00 -9.33 38.39
CA ASN A 64 14.09 -10.54 39.20
C ASN A 64 15.57 -10.93 39.33
N PRO A 65 16.23 -10.61 40.46
CA PRO A 65 17.55 -11.16 40.71
C PRO A 65 17.45 -12.66 41.02
N PRO A 66 18.52 -13.44 40.76
CA PRO A 66 18.53 -14.87 41.02
C PRO A 66 18.46 -15.13 42.53
N LEU A 67 17.45 -15.89 42.97
CA LEU A 67 17.37 -16.36 44.35
C LEU A 67 18.45 -17.42 44.60
N PRO A 68 19.31 -17.28 45.64
CA PRO A 68 20.15 -18.37 46.08
C PRO A 68 19.34 -19.35 46.95
N PHE A 69 19.67 -20.63 46.79
CA PHE A 69 19.25 -21.75 47.62
C PHE A 69 19.27 -21.42 49.12
N TRP A 70 18.11 -21.47 49.78
CA TRP A 70 18.02 -21.64 51.24
C TRP A 70 16.94 -22.67 51.62
N ASN A 71 17.35 -23.53 52.54
CA ASN A 71 16.64 -24.71 53.03
C ASN A 71 15.37 -24.39 53.84
N LYS A 72 14.43 -25.34 53.81
CA LYS A 72 13.24 -25.40 54.69
C LYS A 72 13.64 -25.55 56.17
N ARG A 73 13.80 -24.45 56.90
CA ARG A 73 13.50 -24.35 58.33
C ARG A 73 13.49 -22.89 58.74
N GLU A 74 12.62 -22.54 59.70
CA GLU A 74 12.40 -21.20 60.26
C GLU A 74 11.30 -20.37 59.59
N ARG A 75 10.07 -20.84 59.81
CA ARG A 75 8.87 -20.01 59.78
C ARG A 75 8.42 -19.83 61.23
N ARG A 76 8.80 -18.73 61.89
CA ARG A 76 8.16 -18.25 63.14
C ARG A 76 8.71 -16.88 63.53
N LEU A 77 7.77 -15.99 63.88
CA LEU A 77 7.94 -14.71 64.57
C LEU A 77 8.40 -13.53 63.70
N LEU A 78 7.43 -12.72 63.23
CA LEU A 78 7.16 -11.40 63.81
C LEU A 78 5.95 -10.76 63.14
N SER A 79 4.89 -10.64 63.92
CA SER A 79 3.72 -9.80 63.70
C SER A 79 3.90 -8.50 64.48
N ARG A 80 3.77 -7.32 63.86
CA ARG A 80 3.00 -6.14 64.34
C ARG A 80 3.41 -4.82 63.67
N SER A 81 2.39 -3.95 63.51
CA SER A 81 2.37 -2.48 63.33
C SER A 81 3.01 -1.93 62.06
N THR A 82 2.43 -0.99 61.29
CA THR A 82 1.34 -0.01 61.50
C THR A 82 0.93 0.58 60.13
N PRO A 83 -0.21 1.29 60.00
CA PRO A 83 -0.71 1.85 58.76
C PRO A 83 -0.22 3.29 58.50
N ASN A 84 -0.50 3.78 57.29
CA ASN A 84 -0.38 5.15 56.74
C ASN A 84 0.85 5.40 55.86
N SER A 85 0.62 5.48 54.55
CA SER A 85 1.14 6.59 53.74
C SER A 85 0.31 6.79 52.47
N ALA A 86 0.18 8.06 52.12
CA ALA A 86 -0.77 8.65 51.19
C ALA A 86 -0.65 8.13 49.75
N ALA A 87 -1.79 8.09 49.07
CA ALA A 87 -1.89 7.99 47.63
C ALA A 87 -1.34 9.29 46.99
N ALA A 88 -0.19 9.18 46.34
CA ALA A 88 0.31 10.20 45.43
C ALA A 88 -0.22 9.91 44.03
N THR A 89 -1.21 10.70 43.59
CA THR A 89 -1.71 10.68 42.22
C THR A 89 -0.67 11.37 41.33
N HIS A 90 0.20 10.59 40.68
CA HIS A 90 1.09 11.11 39.65
C HIS A 90 0.29 11.34 38.37
N THR A 91 -0.12 12.59 38.13
CA THR A 91 -0.60 13.05 36.83
C THR A 91 0.61 13.17 35.90
N VAL A 92 0.85 12.16 35.08
CA VAL A 92 1.86 12.21 34.01
C VAL A 92 1.28 13.09 32.90
N SER A 93 1.71 14.35 32.87
CA SER A 93 1.47 15.25 31.74
C SER A 93 2.42 14.83 30.62
N SER A 94 1.90 14.12 29.61
CA SER A 94 2.64 13.88 28.37
C SER A 94 2.96 15.23 27.71
N PRO A 95 4.21 15.46 27.25
CA PRO A 95 4.53 16.66 26.50
C PRO A 95 3.77 16.66 25.16
N PRO A 96 3.36 17.83 24.65
CA PRO A 96 2.77 17.93 23.32
C PRO A 96 3.77 17.40 22.29
N MET A 97 3.32 16.55 21.37
CA MET A 97 4.07 16.19 20.16
C MET A 97 4.33 17.47 19.37
N THR A 98 5.47 18.11 19.59
CA THR A 98 5.99 19.11 18.66
C THR A 98 6.37 18.37 17.39
N ASP A 99 5.74 18.73 16.28
CA ASP A 99 6.06 18.30 14.93
C ASP A 99 7.57 18.17 14.74
N LEU A 100 8.05 16.93 14.73
CA LEU A 100 9.38 16.60 14.23
C LEU A 100 9.35 16.83 12.72
N LEU A 101 9.53 18.09 12.31
CA LEU A 101 9.85 18.48 10.95
C LEU A 101 11.19 17.83 10.58
N HIS A 102 11.12 16.58 10.13
CA HIS A 102 12.26 15.87 9.59
C HIS A 102 12.74 16.58 8.33
N THR A 103 14.06 16.79 8.24
CA THR A 103 14.69 17.36 7.04
C THR A 103 14.31 16.52 5.82
N PRO A 104 13.83 17.12 4.72
CA PRO A 104 13.50 16.38 3.51
C PRO A 104 14.71 15.61 3.00
N CYS A 105 14.46 14.40 2.47
CA CYS A 105 15.49 13.54 1.88
C CYS A 105 16.27 14.31 0.80
N PRO A 106 17.61 14.39 0.88
CA PRO A 106 18.41 15.11 -0.12
C PRO A 106 18.52 14.33 -1.45
N PHE A 107 18.07 13.08 -1.48
CA PHE A 107 18.11 12.23 -2.67
C PHE A 107 16.74 12.21 -3.36
N PRO A 108 16.68 12.38 -4.70
CA PRO A 108 15.42 12.33 -5.41
C PRO A 108 14.85 10.91 -5.40
N VAL A 109 13.54 10.81 -5.26
CA VAL A 109 12.81 9.56 -5.49
C VAL A 109 12.94 9.19 -6.96
N ARG A 110 13.24 7.92 -7.23
CA ARG A 110 13.35 7.39 -8.60
C ARG A 110 12.20 6.42 -8.85
N ARG A 111 11.69 6.35 -10.08
CA ARG A 111 10.85 5.24 -10.55
C ARG A 111 11.65 4.48 -11.57
N ARG A 112 11.69 3.15 -11.48
CA ARG A 112 12.40 2.35 -12.48
C ARG A 112 11.65 2.52 -13.80
N LYS A 113 12.30 3.06 -14.84
CA LYS A 113 11.74 2.98 -16.20
C LYS A 113 11.53 1.51 -16.51
N SER A 114 10.32 1.15 -16.94
CA SER A 114 10.03 -0.18 -17.44
C SER A 114 11.05 -0.51 -18.52
N VAL A 115 11.64 -1.71 -18.44
CA VAL A 115 12.74 -2.14 -19.31
C VAL A 115 12.31 -2.23 -20.80
N THR A 116 11.02 -2.03 -21.09
CA THR A 116 10.40 -2.15 -22.40
C THR A 116 10.88 -1.12 -23.43
N GLU A 117 11.44 0.04 -23.04
CA GLU A 117 11.85 1.08 -24.00
C GLU A 117 13.35 1.07 -24.38
N ALA A 118 14.17 0.18 -23.80
CA ALA A 118 15.62 0.23 -24.01
C ALA A 118 16.17 -0.62 -25.18
N SER A 119 15.32 -1.26 -26.01
CA SER A 119 15.80 -2.16 -27.08
C SER A 119 15.22 -1.93 -28.49
N GLU A 120 14.84 -0.71 -28.87
CA GLU A 120 14.47 -0.41 -30.27
C GLU A 120 15.68 -0.06 -31.18
N GLY A 121 16.91 -0.23 -30.70
CA GLY A 121 18.12 0.00 -31.48
C GLY A 121 18.73 -1.29 -32.08
N ASN A 122 18.31 -1.65 -33.29
CA ASN A 122 18.98 -2.59 -34.22
C ASN A 122 19.16 -4.05 -33.76
N ALA A 123 18.17 -4.91 -34.01
CA ALA A 123 18.38 -6.35 -34.09
C ALA A 123 17.93 -6.88 -35.47
N ALA A 124 18.92 -7.12 -36.33
CA ALA A 124 18.76 -7.94 -37.52
C ALA A 124 18.42 -9.38 -37.10
N GLU A 125 17.49 -9.98 -37.83
CA GLU A 125 17.06 -11.38 -37.77
C GLU A 125 18.24 -12.34 -37.62
N THR A 126 18.50 -12.77 -36.40
CA THR A 126 19.14 -14.05 -36.15
C THR A 126 18.31 -14.72 -35.06
N GLY A 127 17.78 -15.90 -35.35
CA GLY A 127 16.92 -16.71 -34.48
C GLY A 127 17.65 -17.23 -33.24
N GLY A 128 18.17 -16.32 -32.43
CA GLY A 128 18.75 -16.57 -31.13
C GLY A 128 17.63 -16.74 -30.12
N THR A 129 17.51 -17.94 -29.59
CA THR A 129 16.73 -18.28 -28.41
C THR A 129 16.92 -17.18 -27.35
N LYS A 130 15.85 -16.44 -27.05
CA LYS A 130 15.82 -15.39 -26.01
C LYS A 130 16.48 -15.99 -24.76
N PRO A 131 17.60 -15.43 -24.24
CA PRO A 131 18.28 -16.01 -23.10
C PRO A 131 17.25 -16.18 -21.97
N SER A 132 16.98 -17.43 -21.60
CA SER A 132 15.94 -17.84 -20.65
C SER A 132 16.29 -17.52 -19.20
N GLY A 133 17.13 -16.49 -18.98
CA GLY A 133 17.51 -16.04 -17.66
C GLY A 133 16.45 -15.08 -17.11
N LEU A 134 15.88 -15.43 -15.96
CA LEU A 134 15.00 -14.50 -15.25
C LEU A 134 15.76 -13.20 -14.95
N GLY A 135 15.28 -12.08 -15.48
CA GLY A 135 15.83 -10.76 -15.15
C GLY A 135 15.45 -10.35 -13.72
N TYR A 136 16.35 -9.67 -13.02
CA TYR A 136 16.02 -9.02 -11.74
C TYR A 136 14.97 -7.92 -11.96
N TYR A 137 13.80 -8.07 -11.35
CA TYR A 137 12.78 -7.02 -11.31
C TYR A 137 12.23 -6.75 -9.91
N SER A 138 11.67 -5.54 -9.78
CA SER A 138 11.23 -4.95 -8.52
C SER A 138 10.13 -3.92 -8.83
N THR A 139 8.91 -4.41 -9.03
CA THR A 139 7.79 -3.61 -9.54
C THR A 139 6.46 -4.37 -9.44
N TRP A 140 5.38 -3.69 -9.82
CA TRP A 140 4.06 -4.25 -10.05
C TRP A 140 4.12 -5.28 -11.17
N VAL A 141 3.85 -6.53 -10.81
CA VAL A 141 3.99 -7.67 -11.71
C VAL A 141 2.72 -7.85 -12.53
N ALA A 142 1.59 -7.87 -11.83
CA ALA A 142 0.28 -8.10 -12.41
C ALA A 142 -0.78 -7.39 -11.57
N TYR A 143 -1.71 -6.69 -12.21
CA TYR A 143 -2.78 -6.00 -11.51
C TYR A 143 -4.02 -5.82 -12.39
N ALA A 144 -5.17 -5.71 -11.72
CA ALA A 144 -6.39 -5.18 -12.30
C ALA A 144 -6.61 -3.79 -11.71
N SER A 145 -6.83 -2.77 -12.54
CA SER A 145 -7.03 -1.40 -12.08
C SER A 145 -8.30 -0.76 -12.61
N PHE A 146 -8.76 0.27 -11.92
CA PHE A 146 -9.93 1.04 -12.28
C PHE A 146 -9.67 2.52 -11.96
N THR A 147 -9.98 3.38 -12.92
CA THR A 147 -9.94 4.83 -12.73
C THR A 147 -11.36 5.35 -12.65
N SER A 148 -11.74 5.86 -11.48
CA SER A 148 -13.04 6.46 -11.25
C SER A 148 -13.09 7.88 -11.84
N PRO A 149 -14.20 8.26 -12.51
CA PRO A 149 -14.40 9.65 -12.95
C PRO A 149 -14.57 10.59 -11.74
N THR A 150 -15.07 10.07 -10.61
CA THR A 150 -15.22 10.78 -9.33
C THR A 150 -14.25 10.32 -8.25
N PRO A 151 -14.02 11.17 -7.23
CA PRO A 151 -13.30 10.77 -6.03
C PRO A 151 -13.89 9.50 -5.40
N LEU A 152 -13.04 8.50 -5.22
CA LEU A 152 -13.34 7.30 -4.45
C LEU A 152 -13.47 7.67 -2.96
N THR A 153 -14.39 7.01 -2.26
CA THR A 153 -14.61 7.16 -0.82
C THR A 153 -14.40 5.86 -0.05
N ASN A 154 -14.47 4.72 -0.74
CA ASN A 154 -14.30 3.40 -0.13
C ASN A 154 -13.74 2.42 -1.16
N PHE A 155 -12.84 1.54 -0.71
CA PHE A 155 -12.48 0.33 -1.43
C PHE A 155 -12.30 -0.82 -0.45
N THR A 156 -13.08 -1.88 -0.64
CA THR A 156 -13.01 -3.11 0.15
C THR A 156 -12.79 -4.31 -0.76
N SER A 157 -12.02 -5.31 -0.32
CA SER A 157 -11.98 -6.64 -0.94
C SER A 157 -11.65 -7.72 0.08
N GLU A 158 -12.05 -8.96 -0.20
CA GLU A 158 -11.70 -10.14 0.59
C GLU A 158 -10.73 -11.03 -0.19
N TRP A 159 -9.84 -11.73 0.50
CA TRP A 159 -9.01 -12.75 -0.13
C TRP A 159 -8.53 -13.78 0.89
N THR A 160 -8.07 -14.93 0.39
CA THR A 160 -7.53 -16.00 1.22
C THR A 160 -6.01 -16.01 1.14
N VAL A 161 -5.34 -16.17 2.27
CA VAL A 161 -3.87 -16.25 2.32
C VAL A 161 -3.40 -17.50 1.56
N PRO A 162 -2.56 -17.34 0.52
CA PRO A 162 -2.06 -18.47 -0.26
C PRO A 162 -1.00 -19.27 0.52
N PRO A 163 -0.61 -20.47 0.06
CA PRO A 163 0.59 -21.15 0.54
C PRO A 163 1.82 -20.25 0.44
N LEU A 164 2.82 -20.50 1.28
CA LEU A 164 4.08 -19.78 1.16
C LEU A 164 4.81 -20.16 -0.15
N PRO A 165 5.61 -19.25 -0.73
CA PRO A 165 6.47 -19.60 -1.86
C PRO A 165 7.41 -20.78 -1.52
N PRO A 166 7.62 -21.73 -2.46
CA PRO A 166 8.50 -22.87 -2.26
C PRO A 166 9.97 -22.44 -2.13
N HIS A 167 10.39 -21.41 -2.87
CA HIS A 167 11.74 -20.87 -2.78
C HIS A 167 11.73 -19.53 -2.04
N ARG A 168 12.23 -19.56 -0.80
CA ARG A 168 12.29 -18.38 0.07
C ARG A 168 13.67 -17.76 0.00
N ASN A 169 13.86 -16.85 -0.95
CA ASN A 169 15.00 -15.96 -0.90
C ASN A 169 14.70 -14.85 0.14
N PRO A 170 15.52 -14.68 1.20
CA PRO A 170 15.26 -13.68 2.24
C PRO A 170 15.29 -12.23 1.71
N LEU A 171 15.80 -12.01 0.50
CA LEU A 171 15.83 -10.72 -0.16
C LEU A 171 14.60 -10.46 -1.04
N THR A 172 13.83 -11.50 -1.39
CA THR A 172 12.64 -11.35 -2.21
C THR A 172 11.43 -11.07 -1.34
N THR A 173 10.62 -10.11 -1.76
CA THR A 173 9.42 -9.71 -1.05
C THR A 173 8.24 -9.73 -2.00
N THR A 174 7.18 -10.41 -1.61
CA THR A 174 5.96 -10.55 -2.41
C THR A 174 4.82 -9.88 -1.67
N PHE A 175 4.04 -9.08 -2.39
CA PHE A 175 2.90 -8.33 -1.88
C PHE A 175 1.63 -8.68 -2.66
N PHE A 176 0.52 -8.82 -1.94
CA PHE A 176 -0.83 -8.85 -2.47
C PHE A 176 -1.67 -7.82 -1.71
N PHE A 177 -2.39 -6.97 -2.44
CA PHE A 177 -3.19 -5.92 -1.84
C PHE A 177 -4.27 -5.42 -2.78
N ASN A 178 -5.31 -4.84 -2.19
CA ASN A 178 -6.11 -3.81 -2.84
C ASN A 178 -5.57 -2.44 -2.44
N GLY A 179 -5.48 -1.49 -3.37
CA GLY A 179 -4.87 -0.18 -3.13
C GLY A 179 -5.68 0.96 -3.75
N ILE A 180 -5.55 2.14 -3.15
CA ILE A 180 -6.09 3.41 -3.66
C ILE A 180 -4.94 4.41 -3.83
N GLU A 181 -4.93 5.14 -4.95
CA GLU A 181 -3.98 6.21 -5.28
C GLU A 181 -4.69 7.47 -5.78
N ASP A 182 -4.00 8.61 -5.71
CA ASP A 182 -4.48 9.90 -6.23
C ASP A 182 -4.52 9.97 -7.75
N LYS A 183 -3.68 9.18 -8.44
CA LYS A 183 -3.51 9.23 -9.89
C LYS A 183 -3.25 7.84 -10.46
N VAL A 184 -3.40 7.73 -11.78
CA VAL A 184 -3.05 6.52 -12.53
C VAL A 184 -1.52 6.36 -12.55
N PRO A 185 -0.98 5.12 -12.46
CA PRO A 185 0.43 4.86 -12.64
C PRO A 185 0.97 5.49 -13.94
N GLY A 186 2.03 6.28 -13.82
CA GLY A 186 2.64 7.01 -14.95
C GLY A 186 2.36 8.51 -14.93
N GLU A 187 1.29 8.96 -14.27
CA GLU A 187 1.01 10.39 -14.08
C GLU A 187 1.81 10.95 -12.89
N LEU A 188 3.02 11.44 -13.16
CA LEU A 188 3.85 12.05 -12.13
C LEU A 188 3.44 13.50 -11.80
N PRO A 189 3.63 13.93 -10.54
CA PRO A 189 4.02 13.12 -9.39
C PRO A 189 2.80 12.40 -8.80
N GLN A 190 2.92 11.08 -8.59
CA GLN A 190 2.03 10.32 -7.72
C GLN A 190 2.34 10.72 -6.27
N THR A 191 1.30 10.98 -5.47
CA THR A 191 1.53 11.55 -4.13
C THR A 191 1.41 10.53 -3.00
N TYR A 192 0.68 9.43 -3.20
CA TYR A 192 0.59 8.36 -2.22
C TYR A 192 -0.01 7.06 -2.78
N ILE A 193 0.06 6.00 -1.97
CA ILE A 193 -0.82 4.84 -2.01
C ILE A 193 -1.22 4.47 -0.57
N ILE A 194 -2.50 4.15 -0.36
CA ILE A 194 -3.00 3.47 0.83
C ILE A 194 -3.42 2.05 0.47
N GLN A 195 -3.15 1.08 1.35
CA GLN A 195 -3.35 -0.33 1.04
C GLN A 195 -3.28 -1.23 2.29
N PRO A 196 -4.23 -2.15 2.52
CA PRO A 196 -4.01 -3.30 3.39
C PRO A 196 -3.24 -4.38 2.62
N VAL A 197 -2.09 -4.77 3.17
CA VAL A 197 -1.06 -5.54 2.44
C VAL A 197 -0.82 -6.88 3.10
N LEU A 198 -1.04 -7.94 2.34
CA LEU A 198 -0.53 -9.28 2.62
C LEU A 198 0.87 -9.41 2.01
N GLN A 199 1.86 -9.78 2.83
CA GLN A 199 3.24 -9.82 2.38
C GLN A 199 4.06 -10.95 3.01
N THR A 200 5.10 -11.36 2.29
CA THR A 200 6.20 -12.17 2.81
C THR A 200 7.52 -11.57 2.34
N GLY A 201 8.60 -11.78 3.10
CA GLY A 201 9.89 -11.14 2.85
C GLY A 201 10.13 -9.88 3.67
N GLN A 202 11.12 -9.08 3.25
CA GLN A 202 11.54 -7.87 3.94
C GLN A 202 10.88 -6.62 3.32
N SER A 203 10.37 -5.70 4.15
CA SER A 203 9.79 -4.45 3.65
C SER A 203 10.03 -3.28 4.60
N GLY A 204 9.57 -2.08 4.25
CA GLY A 204 9.65 -0.92 5.13
C GLY A 204 8.94 -1.12 6.48
N CYS A 205 7.92 -1.98 6.53
CA CYS A 205 7.14 -2.28 7.73
C CYS A 205 7.51 -3.60 8.41
N LEU A 206 8.35 -4.42 7.77
CA LEU A 206 8.82 -5.70 8.30
C LEU A 206 10.34 -5.69 8.46
N PRO A 207 10.85 -5.67 9.69
CA PRO A 207 12.29 -5.71 9.90
C PRO A 207 12.89 -7.04 9.42
N PHE A 208 14.22 -7.08 9.33
CA PHE A 208 14.95 -8.29 8.96
C PHE A 208 14.58 -9.48 9.89
N GLY A 209 14.45 -10.67 9.30
CA GLY A 209 14.14 -11.92 10.03
C GLY A 209 12.68 -12.39 9.94
N PHE A 210 11.78 -11.59 9.35
CA PHE A 210 10.36 -11.92 9.20
C PHE A 210 10.01 -12.58 7.85
N THR A 211 11.00 -13.17 7.18
CA THR A 211 10.88 -13.61 5.78
C THR A 211 10.20 -14.96 5.57
N SER A 212 9.90 -15.69 6.64
CA SER A 212 9.43 -17.09 6.57
C SER A 212 7.94 -17.29 6.79
N LYS A 213 7.17 -16.21 6.92
CA LYS A 213 5.73 -16.23 7.21
C LYS A 213 5.01 -15.16 6.40
N TRP A 214 3.69 -15.33 6.29
CA TRP A 214 2.81 -14.27 5.83
C TRP A 214 2.51 -13.28 6.95
N HIS A 215 2.48 -12.02 6.59
CA HIS A 215 2.11 -10.92 7.47
C HIS A 215 1.06 -10.07 6.78
N PHE A 216 0.07 -9.62 7.53
CA PHE A 216 -0.96 -8.71 7.08
C PHE A 216 -0.83 -7.38 7.83
N THR A 217 -0.80 -6.26 7.12
CA THR A 217 -0.50 -4.94 7.71
C THR A 217 -1.17 -3.85 6.87
N SER A 218 -1.75 -2.84 7.51
CA SER A 218 -2.23 -1.63 6.83
C SER A 218 -1.07 -0.69 6.54
N TYR A 219 -1.00 -0.18 5.32
CA TYR A 219 0.06 0.71 4.83
C TYR A 219 -0.50 2.03 4.35
N TYR A 220 0.33 3.06 4.53
CA TYR A 220 0.33 4.30 3.77
C TYR A 220 1.74 4.55 3.27
N VAL A 221 1.90 4.78 1.98
CA VAL A 221 3.19 5.10 1.36
C VAL A 221 3.06 6.48 0.73
N ASN A 222 3.93 7.42 1.13
CA ASN A 222 3.89 8.78 0.61
C ASN A 222 4.65 8.93 -0.73
N ALA A 223 4.61 10.12 -1.32
CA ALA A 223 5.32 10.46 -2.56
C ALA A 223 6.84 10.22 -2.49
N GLY A 224 7.38 10.32 -1.26
CA GLY A 224 8.76 10.02 -0.92
C GLY A 224 9.10 8.53 -0.96
N GLY A 225 8.10 7.67 -1.04
CA GLY A 225 8.15 6.21 -0.88
C GLY A 225 8.17 5.71 0.55
N ARG A 226 8.16 6.62 1.53
CA ARG A 226 8.24 6.22 2.93
C ARG A 226 6.94 5.54 3.32
N ALA A 227 7.07 4.30 3.80
CA ALA A 227 5.96 3.54 4.32
C ALA A 227 5.70 3.86 5.80
N PHE A 228 4.43 4.03 6.14
CA PHE A 228 3.87 4.12 7.48
C PHE A 228 2.87 2.99 7.65
N CYS A 229 2.88 2.35 8.82
CA CYS A 229 2.28 1.03 8.95
C CYS A 229 1.47 0.92 10.24
N GLY A 230 0.36 0.20 10.15
CA GLY A 230 -0.36 -0.28 11.31
C GLY A 230 0.36 -1.45 12.00
N LYS A 231 -0.33 -2.08 12.95
CA LYS A 231 0.16 -3.29 13.63
C LYS A 231 0.41 -4.42 12.61
N VAL A 232 1.55 -5.09 12.73
CA VAL A 232 1.84 -6.29 11.94
C VAL A 232 1.08 -7.49 12.49
N LEU A 233 0.30 -8.17 11.65
CA LEU A 233 -0.43 -9.39 12.02
C LEU A 233 0.20 -10.62 11.37
N PRO A 234 0.68 -11.61 12.13
CA PRO A 234 1.09 -12.89 11.56
C PRO A 234 -0.15 -13.68 11.11
N VAL A 235 -0.18 -14.05 9.84
CA VAL A 235 -1.26 -14.84 9.24
C VAL A 235 -0.73 -16.14 8.66
N SER A 236 -1.61 -17.11 8.49
CA SER A 236 -1.30 -18.45 7.98
C SER A 236 -2.06 -18.69 6.68
N GLU A 237 -1.54 -19.58 5.85
CA GLU A 237 -2.27 -20.12 4.70
C GLU A 237 -3.70 -20.52 5.09
N GLY A 238 -4.67 -20.17 4.24
CA GLY A 238 -6.08 -20.45 4.46
C GLY A 238 -6.80 -19.45 5.38
N ASP A 239 -6.10 -18.51 6.02
CA ASP A 239 -6.78 -17.40 6.69
C ASP A 239 -7.57 -16.56 5.68
N ARG A 240 -8.79 -16.14 6.07
CA ARG A 240 -9.61 -15.22 5.28
C ARG A 240 -9.36 -13.79 5.74
N LEU A 241 -8.95 -12.95 4.81
CA LEU A 241 -8.63 -11.55 5.03
C LEU A 241 -9.69 -10.66 4.39
N VAL A 242 -9.90 -9.51 5.00
CA VAL A 242 -10.61 -8.40 4.38
C VAL A 242 -9.77 -7.14 4.53
N GLY A 243 -9.59 -6.43 3.43
CA GLY A 243 -8.90 -5.16 3.37
C GLY A 243 -9.89 -4.04 3.06
N ARG A 244 -9.95 -3.01 3.91
CA ARG A 244 -10.86 -1.87 3.80
C ARG A 244 -10.06 -0.56 3.79
N MET A 245 -10.41 0.32 2.89
CA MET A 245 -9.94 1.70 2.85
C MET A 245 -11.17 2.58 2.74
N PHE A 246 -11.37 3.50 3.68
CA PHE A 246 -12.52 4.39 3.62
C PHE A 246 -12.19 5.76 4.18
N ARG A 247 -12.80 6.76 3.55
CA ARG A 247 -12.74 8.13 4.03
C ARG A 247 -13.48 8.22 5.36
N LEU A 248 -12.81 8.76 6.37
CA LEU A 248 -13.46 9.15 7.61
C LEU A 248 -14.18 10.45 7.31
N ASP A 249 -15.52 10.48 7.49
CA ASP A 249 -16.28 11.69 7.30
C ASP A 249 -15.64 12.80 8.16
N GLY A 250 -15.32 13.93 7.51
CA GLY A 250 -14.80 15.10 8.19
C GLY A 250 -15.83 15.51 9.22
N GLY A 251 -15.58 15.18 10.48
CA GLY A 251 -16.56 15.23 11.56
C GLY A 251 -17.42 16.49 11.50
N ASP A 252 -18.72 16.26 11.61
CA ASP A 252 -19.78 17.26 11.57
C ASP A 252 -19.44 18.54 12.34
N GLY A 253 -19.50 19.67 11.64
CA GLY A 253 -20.21 20.83 12.18
C GLY A 253 -19.42 21.97 12.83
N ASP A 254 -18.14 21.82 13.21
CA ASP A 254 -17.46 22.93 13.92
C ASP A 254 -16.84 24.01 13.00
N GLY A 255 -17.17 23.99 11.70
CA GLY A 255 -16.96 25.10 10.76
C GLY A 255 -15.51 25.51 10.48
N VAL A 256 -14.52 24.88 11.11
CA VAL A 256 -13.10 25.21 10.98
C VAL A 256 -12.36 24.01 10.42
N SER A 257 -12.67 23.66 9.17
CA SER A 257 -11.84 22.76 8.37
C SER A 257 -10.54 23.51 8.01
N ARG A 258 -9.53 23.38 8.88
CA ARG A 258 -8.24 24.10 8.77
C ARG A 258 -7.26 23.46 7.80
N SER A 259 -7.55 22.27 7.28
CA SER A 259 -6.73 21.58 6.29
C SER A 259 -7.62 21.01 5.19
N ASN A 260 -7.24 21.22 3.93
CA ASN A 260 -7.84 20.56 2.77
C ASN A 260 -7.48 19.05 2.69
N ALA A 261 -7.02 18.46 3.80
CA ALA A 261 -6.59 17.08 3.87
C ALA A 261 -7.80 16.19 4.13
N GLU A 262 -7.98 15.15 3.32
CA GLU A 262 -8.98 14.13 3.59
C GLU A 262 -8.40 13.10 4.54
N ARG A 263 -9.13 12.80 5.62
CA ARG A 263 -8.73 11.76 6.56
C ARG A 263 -9.25 10.41 6.10
N TRP A 264 -8.36 9.43 6.04
CA TRP A 264 -8.64 8.08 5.58
C TRP A 264 -8.26 7.05 6.63
N ARG A 265 -9.01 5.96 6.69
CA ARG A 265 -8.69 4.77 7.49
C ARG A 265 -8.37 3.61 6.58
N VAL A 266 -7.26 2.94 6.85
CA VAL A 266 -6.86 1.68 6.21
C VAL A 266 -6.91 0.58 7.26
N GLU A 267 -7.78 -0.38 7.06
CA GLU A 267 -8.03 -1.48 7.98
C GLU A 267 -7.85 -2.83 7.28
N GLY A 268 -7.10 -3.72 7.91
CA GLY A 268 -7.05 -5.13 7.54
C GLY A 268 -7.60 -5.98 8.67
N GLU A 269 -8.53 -6.88 8.39
CA GLU A 269 -9.08 -7.83 9.36
C GLU A 269 -8.87 -9.30 8.95
N VAL A 270 -8.55 -10.18 9.92
CA VAL A 270 -8.56 -11.64 9.77
C VAL A 270 -9.90 -12.21 10.25
N LEU A 271 -10.76 -12.58 9.30
CA LEU A 271 -12.17 -12.91 9.56
C LEU A 271 -12.34 -14.17 10.42
N ASN A 272 -11.51 -15.17 10.22
CA ASN A 272 -11.61 -16.50 10.84
C ASN A 272 -10.82 -16.65 12.17
N ARG A 273 -10.32 -15.56 12.79
CA ARG A 273 -9.55 -15.61 14.05
C ARG A 273 -10.14 -14.72 15.16
N PRO A 274 -10.72 -15.24 16.24
CA PRO A 274 -11.47 -14.42 17.21
C PRO A 274 -10.66 -13.45 18.09
N LYS A 275 -9.33 -13.58 18.24
CA LYS A 275 -8.55 -12.90 19.30
C LYS A 275 -7.42 -11.95 18.83
N GLN A 276 -7.13 -11.88 17.53
CA GLN A 276 -6.15 -10.95 16.95
C GLN A 276 -6.57 -10.68 15.52
N LYS A 277 -7.38 -9.62 15.34
CA LYS A 277 -8.11 -9.45 14.09
C LYS A 277 -7.59 -8.33 13.22
N THR A 278 -7.20 -7.20 13.80
CA THR A 278 -7.11 -5.97 13.01
C THR A 278 -5.74 -5.30 13.02
N THR A 279 -5.40 -4.77 11.84
CA THR A 279 -4.33 -3.80 11.60
C THR A 279 -5.00 -2.54 11.11
N VAL A 280 -4.65 -1.39 11.68
CA VAL A 280 -5.31 -0.11 11.38
C VAL A 280 -4.25 0.98 11.31
N ILE A 281 -4.41 1.88 10.35
CA ILE A 281 -3.74 3.18 10.32
C ILE A 281 -4.73 4.24 9.83
N ASP A 282 -4.76 5.37 10.53
CA ASP A 282 -5.47 6.57 10.08
C ASP A 282 -4.44 7.53 9.48
N VAL A 283 -4.75 8.11 8.32
CA VAL A 283 -3.85 9.02 7.62
C VAL A 283 -4.58 10.23 7.09
N ASP A 284 -3.95 11.39 7.18
CA ASP A 284 -4.38 12.60 6.49
C ASP A 284 -3.68 12.63 5.13
N LEU A 285 -4.43 12.42 4.06
CA LEU A 285 -3.89 12.38 2.71
C LEU A 285 -3.57 13.80 2.24
N PRO A 286 -2.44 14.00 1.52
CA PRO A 286 -2.12 15.29 0.92
C PRO A 286 -3.16 15.66 -0.16
N ILE A 287 -3.10 16.91 -0.63
CA ILE A 287 -4.02 17.42 -1.65
C ILE A 287 -4.02 16.50 -2.87
N GLY A 288 -5.17 15.90 -3.14
CA GLY A 288 -5.38 14.94 -4.21
C GLY A 288 -6.53 14.01 -3.82
N THR A 289 -7.60 13.99 -4.61
CA THR A 289 -8.71 13.08 -4.35
C THR A 289 -8.37 11.73 -4.95
N PRO A 290 -8.43 10.64 -4.17
CA PRO A 290 -8.14 9.34 -4.73
C PRO A 290 -9.14 8.96 -5.80
N ARG A 291 -8.65 8.54 -6.95
CA ARG A 291 -9.49 8.18 -8.12
C ARG A 291 -9.10 6.85 -8.70
N TRP A 292 -7.92 6.36 -8.39
CA TRP A 292 -7.40 5.14 -8.95
C TRP A 292 -7.41 4.03 -7.90
N ALA A 293 -7.92 2.86 -8.29
CA ALA A 293 -7.98 1.68 -7.47
C ALA A 293 -7.33 0.50 -8.19
N ALA A 294 -6.66 -0.37 -7.45
CA ALA A 294 -6.08 -1.57 -8.02
C ALA A 294 -6.14 -2.79 -7.09
N LEU A 295 -6.22 -3.96 -7.70
CA LEU A 295 -6.02 -5.28 -7.08
C LEU A 295 -4.71 -5.83 -7.66
N SER A 296 -3.70 -5.96 -6.81
CA SER A 296 -2.31 -6.01 -7.28
C SER A 296 -1.52 -7.15 -6.67
N MET A 297 -0.60 -7.66 -7.50
CA MET A 297 0.56 -8.43 -7.09
C MET A 297 1.82 -7.64 -7.42
N GLU A 298 2.66 -7.44 -6.41
CA GLU A 298 3.96 -6.79 -6.55
C GLU A 298 5.04 -7.71 -5.99
N VAL A 299 6.19 -7.74 -6.66
CA VAL A 299 7.36 -8.48 -6.20
C VAL A 299 8.57 -7.57 -6.26
N ILE A 300 9.29 -7.52 -5.16
CA ILE A 300 10.55 -6.81 -4.99
C ILE A 300 11.67 -7.84 -4.98
N ARG A 301 12.69 -7.61 -5.82
CA ARG A 301 13.88 -8.47 -5.95
C ARG A 301 13.52 -9.92 -6.31
N CYS A 302 12.78 -10.10 -7.40
CA CYS A 302 12.49 -11.44 -7.91
C CYS A 302 13.72 -12.05 -8.60
N TYR A 303 14.11 -13.27 -8.21
CA TYR A 303 15.24 -14.00 -8.81
C TYR A 303 14.84 -15.36 -9.41
N SER A 304 13.66 -15.88 -9.08
CA SER A 304 13.12 -17.12 -9.62
C SER A 304 11.60 -17.13 -9.53
N CYS A 305 10.95 -17.92 -10.38
CA CYS A 305 9.50 -18.16 -10.29
C CYS A 305 9.08 -18.88 -9.00
N GLY A 306 10.05 -19.43 -8.27
CA GLY A 306 9.85 -19.97 -6.94
C GLY A 306 9.51 -18.94 -5.86
N ALA A 307 9.63 -17.65 -6.16
CA ALA A 307 9.24 -16.54 -5.29
C ALA A 307 7.71 -16.35 -5.20
N TYR A 308 6.96 -16.99 -6.10
CA TYR A 308 5.51 -16.99 -6.07
C TYR A 308 4.96 -18.10 -5.18
N PRO A 309 3.76 -17.91 -4.58
CA PRO A 309 3.08 -18.98 -3.87
C PRO A 309 2.93 -20.28 -4.68
N ALA A 310 2.76 -21.39 -3.98
CA ALA A 310 2.58 -22.70 -4.65
C ALA A 310 1.20 -22.87 -5.30
N ASN A 311 0.18 -22.15 -4.82
CA ASN A 311 -1.11 -22.11 -5.51
C ASN A 311 -1.00 -21.16 -6.70
N GLU A 312 -1.43 -21.56 -7.89
CA GLU A 312 -1.22 -20.79 -9.11
C GLU A 312 -2.05 -19.49 -9.18
N LYS A 313 -2.73 -19.08 -8.09
CA LYS A 313 -3.54 -17.87 -8.06
C LYS A 313 -3.82 -17.31 -6.66
N VAL A 314 -3.98 -15.98 -6.58
CA VAL A 314 -4.68 -15.28 -5.50
C VAL A 314 -6.00 -14.74 -6.04
N LEU A 315 -7.08 -14.97 -5.32
CA LEU A 315 -8.43 -14.49 -5.67
C LEU A 315 -8.83 -13.34 -4.75
N PHE A 316 -9.06 -12.17 -5.34
CA PHE A 316 -9.72 -11.04 -4.70
C PHE A 316 -11.23 -11.19 -4.93
N GLU A 317 -11.94 -11.48 -3.86
CA GLU A 317 -13.38 -11.67 -3.80
C GLU A 317 -14.06 -10.35 -3.42
N GLN A 318 -15.26 -10.13 -3.96
CA GLN A 318 -16.16 -9.04 -3.58
C GLN A 318 -15.49 -7.65 -3.55
N PRO A 319 -14.74 -7.24 -4.59
CA PRO A 319 -14.25 -5.87 -4.64
C PRO A 319 -15.44 -4.91 -4.69
N LEU A 320 -15.51 -4.04 -3.69
CA LEU A 320 -16.54 -3.03 -3.54
C LEU A 320 -15.88 -1.66 -3.55
N LEU A 321 -16.26 -0.83 -4.52
CA LEU A 321 -15.85 0.56 -4.61
C LEU A 321 -17.05 1.47 -4.37
N GLU A 322 -16.83 2.54 -3.61
CA GLU A 322 -17.79 3.64 -3.49
C GLU A 322 -17.09 4.94 -3.88
N ALA A 323 -17.84 5.86 -4.49
CA ALA A 323 -17.35 7.17 -4.89
C ALA A 323 -18.36 8.27 -4.55
N VAL A 324 -17.93 9.53 -4.65
CA VAL A 324 -18.81 10.68 -4.49
C VAL A 324 -19.78 10.76 -5.68
N ALA A 325 -21.07 11.00 -5.43
CA ALA A 325 -22.06 11.25 -6.49
C ALA A 325 -21.69 12.50 -7.33
N GLU A 326 -21.80 12.42 -8.67
CA GLU A 326 -21.49 13.55 -9.58
C GLU A 326 -22.58 14.62 -9.58
N SER A 327 -23.84 14.19 -9.53
CA SER A 327 -25.00 15.06 -9.69
C SER A 327 -26.04 14.89 -8.58
N GLU A 328 -26.98 15.85 -8.49
CA GLU A 328 -28.15 15.70 -7.61
C GLU A 328 -29.10 14.62 -8.13
N GLU A 329 -29.14 14.35 -9.43
CA GLU A 329 -29.95 13.26 -10.01
C GLU A 329 -29.44 11.90 -9.53
N ASP A 330 -28.12 11.68 -9.51
CA ASP A 330 -27.51 10.47 -8.94
C ASP A 330 -27.85 10.31 -7.45
N ARG A 331 -28.05 11.41 -6.72
CA ARG A 331 -28.46 11.37 -5.31
C ARG A 331 -29.93 11.03 -5.12
N GLU A 332 -30.80 11.33 -6.08
CA GLU A 332 -32.22 11.02 -5.98
C GLU A 332 -32.52 9.55 -6.26
N GLU A 333 -31.85 8.96 -7.26
CA GLU A 333 -31.95 7.52 -7.53
C GLU A 333 -31.45 6.69 -6.33
N GLU A 334 -30.42 7.18 -5.64
CA GLU A 334 -29.82 6.47 -4.51
C GLU A 334 -30.62 6.57 -3.20
N LYS A 335 -31.39 7.65 -3.02
CA LYS A 335 -32.26 7.83 -1.84
C LYS A 335 -33.28 6.71 -1.67
N GLU A 336 -33.62 6.00 -2.74
CA GLU A 336 -34.57 4.91 -2.70
C GLU A 336 -33.92 3.59 -2.22
N THR A 337 -32.59 3.49 -2.27
CA THR A 337 -31.86 2.23 -1.98
C THR A 337 -30.85 2.30 -0.83
N SER A 338 -30.44 3.49 -0.40
CA SER A 338 -29.33 3.68 0.55
C SER A 338 -29.74 4.37 1.85
N GLU A 339 -29.59 3.68 2.98
CA GLU A 339 -29.70 4.26 4.32
C GLU A 339 -28.48 5.12 4.72
N THR A 340 -27.41 5.15 3.91
CA THR A 340 -26.20 5.90 4.22
C THR A 340 -26.32 7.32 3.66
N GLY A 341 -26.74 8.27 4.49
CA GLY A 341 -27.03 9.67 4.14
C GLY A 341 -25.84 10.55 3.68
N GLY A 342 -24.84 9.99 3.00
CA GLY A 342 -23.59 10.66 2.64
C GLY A 342 -23.39 10.98 1.16
N GLY A 343 -24.35 10.68 0.27
CA GLY A 343 -24.20 10.89 -1.19
C GLY A 343 -23.04 10.10 -1.79
N ARG A 344 -22.86 8.85 -1.35
CA ARG A 344 -21.80 7.94 -1.80
C ARG A 344 -22.43 6.86 -2.65
N VAL A 345 -22.00 6.74 -3.90
CA VAL A 345 -22.54 5.79 -4.87
C VAL A 345 -21.65 4.58 -5.00
N ARG A 346 -22.26 3.38 -5.01
CA ARG A 346 -21.56 2.14 -5.34
C ARG A 346 -21.12 2.18 -6.81
N VAL A 347 -19.83 1.97 -7.05
CA VAL A 347 -19.25 1.94 -8.39
C VAL A 347 -19.08 0.49 -8.84
N THR A 348 -19.52 0.20 -10.06
CA THR A 348 -19.20 -1.07 -10.74
C THR A 348 -17.93 -0.87 -11.58
N PRO A 349 -16.76 -1.34 -11.13
CA PRO A 349 -15.51 -1.09 -11.84
C PRO A 349 -15.43 -1.87 -13.17
N SER A 350 -15.02 -1.19 -14.24
CA SER A 350 -14.52 -1.82 -15.45
C SER A 350 -13.01 -2.03 -15.30
N TRP A 351 -12.61 -3.19 -14.79
CA TRP A 351 -11.21 -3.49 -14.51
C TRP A 351 -10.35 -3.57 -15.78
N GLU A 352 -9.28 -2.78 -15.84
CA GLU A 352 -8.21 -2.90 -16.83
C GLU A 352 -7.10 -3.82 -16.31
N VAL A 353 -6.75 -4.84 -17.10
CA VAL A 353 -5.74 -5.85 -16.75
C VAL A 353 -4.38 -5.47 -17.31
N THR A 354 -3.37 -5.49 -16.46
CA THR A 354 -1.97 -5.27 -16.85
C THR A 354 -1.06 -6.37 -16.30
N VAL A 355 -0.16 -6.87 -17.16
CA VAL A 355 0.93 -7.78 -16.80
C VAL A 355 2.24 -7.17 -17.29
N THR A 356 3.13 -6.85 -16.35
CA THR A 356 4.45 -6.23 -16.67
C THR A 356 5.53 -7.28 -16.87
N HIS A 357 5.36 -8.45 -16.27
CA HIS A 357 6.33 -9.54 -16.22
C HIS A 357 5.59 -10.87 -16.43
N ASP A 358 5.96 -11.61 -17.47
CA ASP A 358 5.33 -12.86 -17.91
C ASP A 358 6.27 -14.08 -17.80
N GLU A 359 7.50 -13.89 -17.32
CA GLU A 359 8.55 -14.92 -17.34
C GLU A 359 8.23 -16.13 -16.45
N CYS A 360 7.30 -15.95 -15.51
CA CYS A 360 6.77 -16.98 -14.61
C CYS A 360 5.28 -17.23 -14.85
N GLY A 361 4.80 -17.07 -16.08
CA GLY A 361 3.41 -17.36 -16.44
C GLY A 361 2.39 -16.53 -15.66
N GLN A 362 2.77 -15.31 -15.26
CA GLN A 362 1.87 -14.41 -14.56
C GLN A 362 0.77 -13.94 -15.50
N ALA A 363 -0.46 -13.90 -14.99
CA ALA A 363 -1.64 -13.47 -15.72
C ALA A 363 -2.66 -12.85 -14.75
N VAL A 364 -3.61 -12.09 -15.27
CA VAL A 364 -4.77 -11.63 -14.50
C VAL A 364 -6.03 -12.07 -15.22
N GLU A 365 -6.93 -12.71 -14.50
CA GLU A 365 -8.22 -13.19 -14.99
C GLU A 365 -9.34 -12.45 -14.25
N LEU A 366 -10.23 -11.82 -14.99
CA LEU A 366 -11.47 -11.27 -14.46
C LEU A 366 -12.52 -12.38 -14.42
N LEU A 367 -13.07 -12.66 -13.23
CA LEU A 367 -14.02 -13.75 -13.01
C LEU A 367 -15.42 -13.17 -12.75
N GLY A 368 -16.37 -13.43 -13.66
CA GLY A 368 -17.80 -13.11 -13.53
C GLY A 368 -18.28 -11.92 -14.38
N GLU A 369 -19.51 -12.02 -14.90
CA GLU A 369 -20.13 -11.04 -15.81
C GLU A 369 -21.27 -10.21 -15.20
N SER A 370 -21.74 -10.49 -13.97
CA SER A 370 -22.93 -9.80 -13.43
C SER A 370 -22.86 -9.54 -11.91
N GLU A 371 -22.49 -8.33 -11.49
CA GLU A 371 -22.72 -7.78 -10.14
C GLU A 371 -21.68 -8.05 -9.03
N GLY A 372 -20.58 -8.72 -9.33
CA GLY A 372 -19.49 -8.91 -8.37
C GLY A 372 -18.26 -9.51 -9.03
N HIS A 373 -17.53 -8.70 -9.81
CA HIS A 373 -16.32 -9.15 -10.48
C HIS A 373 -15.29 -9.59 -9.45
N ALA A 374 -15.05 -10.89 -9.31
CA ALA A 374 -13.87 -11.36 -8.61
C ALA A 374 -12.66 -11.21 -9.54
N VAL A 375 -11.49 -10.91 -9.00
CA VAL A 375 -10.26 -10.80 -9.79
C VAL A 375 -9.29 -11.85 -9.32
N ALA A 376 -8.88 -12.74 -10.23
CA ALA A 376 -7.85 -13.71 -9.96
C ALA A 376 -6.53 -13.24 -10.58
N ILE A 377 -5.50 -13.10 -9.76
CA ILE A 377 -4.13 -12.92 -10.25
C ILE A 377 -3.48 -14.30 -10.26
N ARG A 378 -3.12 -14.79 -11.45
CA ARG A 378 -2.45 -16.06 -11.70
C ARG A 378 -0.94 -15.91 -11.85
N TYR A 379 -0.23 -16.98 -11.57
CA TYR A 379 1.22 -17.11 -11.76
C TYR A 379 1.61 -18.59 -11.73
N GLN A 380 2.73 -18.93 -12.37
CA GLN A 380 3.29 -20.27 -12.32
C GLN A 380 4.42 -20.33 -11.29
N SER A 381 4.34 -21.31 -10.39
CA SER A 381 5.49 -21.71 -9.59
C SER A 381 6.47 -22.47 -10.50
N GLY A 382 7.76 -22.18 -10.37
CA GLY A 382 8.78 -22.70 -11.30
C GLY A 382 8.94 -24.23 -11.34
N GLU A 383 8.27 -24.99 -10.47
CA GLU A 383 8.38 -26.46 -10.43
C GLU A 383 7.64 -27.17 -11.58
N ASN A 384 6.69 -26.53 -12.26
CA ASN A 384 5.86 -27.17 -13.30
C ASN A 384 6.27 -26.86 -14.75
N ARG A 385 7.44 -26.26 -15.00
CA ARG A 385 7.90 -25.97 -16.37
C ARG A 385 8.62 -27.16 -17.03
N GLU A 386 8.91 -28.23 -16.30
CA GLU A 386 9.32 -29.48 -16.93
C GLU A 386 8.09 -30.18 -17.55
N VAL A 387 8.15 -30.46 -18.86
CA VAL A 387 7.26 -31.37 -19.62
C VAL A 387 5.96 -30.78 -20.21
N SER A 388 6.02 -29.71 -21.00
CA SER A 388 5.03 -29.49 -22.07
C SER A 388 5.60 -29.27 -23.47
N GLU A 389 6.93 -29.21 -23.61
CA GLU A 389 7.59 -29.13 -24.93
C GLU A 389 7.75 -30.50 -25.64
N GLU A 390 7.29 -31.61 -25.05
CA GLU A 390 7.36 -32.95 -25.68
C GLU A 390 6.04 -33.39 -26.37
N LEU A 391 5.13 -32.46 -26.66
CA LEU A 391 3.86 -32.73 -27.36
C LEU A 391 3.50 -31.70 -28.46
N ALA A 392 4.49 -31.03 -29.06
CA ALA A 392 4.28 -30.21 -30.27
C ALA A 392 5.01 -30.79 -31.48
#